data_AF-A0A7H8QBA2-F1
#
_entry.id   AF-A0A7H8QBA2-F1
#
_cell.length_a   1.000
_cell.length_b   1.000
_cell.length_c   1.000
_cell.angle_alpha   90.00
_cell.angle_beta   90.00
_cell.angle_gamma   90.00
#
_symmetry.space_group_name_H-M   'P 1'
#
loop_
_entity.id
_entity.type
_entity.pdbx_description
1 polymer ?
#
loop_
_entity_poly.entity_id
_entity_poly.type
_entity_poly.pdbx_seq_one_letter_code
_entity_poly.pdbx_strand_id
1 'polypeptide(L)'
;MIIYTIGHSSHSKEFFDRMLKETGIELLADVRAYPGSRKWPQFSKDVFPVWLEAEGITYEHFGKLGGRRRKSKEVEEEVNAGWRNRSFQNYADYTLTEEFQQGIEELLQRAAEKKVAYCCSERHPSRCHRLLISNWLVANGYSIKHIIDGKDGAIELVDHELGMWGAPAELKDDGTVVYPAAEE
;
A
#
# COMPACT_ATOMS: atom_id res chain seq x y z
N MET A 1 -3.50 -2.12 -16.64
CA MET A 1 -2.92 -3.13 -15.73
C MET A 1 -3.55 -2.93 -14.35
N ILE A 2 -3.86 -4.01 -13.62
CA ILE A 2 -4.45 -3.94 -12.27
C ILE A 2 -3.38 -4.36 -11.25
N ILE A 3 -3.19 -3.56 -10.20
CA ILE A 3 -2.32 -3.89 -9.06
C ILE A 3 -3.20 -4.07 -7.82
N TYR A 4 -2.89 -5.08 -7.01
CA TYR A 4 -3.67 -5.42 -5.84
C TYR A 4 -3.03 -4.90 -4.56
N THR A 5 -3.81 -4.85 -3.49
CA THR A 5 -3.32 -4.47 -2.16
C THR A 5 -4.00 -5.29 -1.10
N ILE A 6 -3.26 -5.66 -0.07
CA ILE A 6 -3.74 -6.54 1.00
C ILE A 6 -3.15 -6.14 2.36
N GLY A 7 -3.89 -6.39 3.43
CA GLY A 7 -3.45 -6.20 4.80
C GLY A 7 -3.37 -7.54 5.53
N HIS A 8 -2.24 -7.86 6.16
CA HIS A 8 -2.15 -9.14 6.89
C HIS A 8 -2.98 -9.17 8.17
N SER A 9 -3.20 -8.00 8.80
CA SER A 9 -4.07 -7.88 9.98
C SER A 9 -3.72 -8.95 11.04
N SER A 10 -4.74 -9.56 11.62
CA SER A 10 -4.71 -10.74 12.46
C SER A 10 -5.14 -12.00 11.72
N HIS A 11 -5.02 -12.06 10.39
CA HIS A 11 -5.46 -13.21 9.61
C HIS A 11 -4.63 -14.46 9.98
N SER A 12 -5.27 -15.63 9.94
CA SER A 12 -4.52 -16.89 9.98
C SER A 12 -3.71 -17.06 8.69
N LYS A 13 -2.69 -17.92 8.71
CA LYS A 13 -1.94 -18.25 7.49
C LYS A 13 -2.87 -18.77 6.40
N GLU A 14 -3.78 -19.68 6.77
CA GLU A 14 -4.68 -20.37 5.84
C GLU A 14 -5.64 -19.40 5.17
N PHE A 15 -6.20 -18.46 5.94
CA PHE A 15 -7.11 -17.48 5.37
C PHE A 15 -6.36 -16.46 4.50
N PHE A 16 -5.18 -15.98 4.91
CA PHE A 16 -4.40 -15.07 4.09
C PHE A 16 -3.90 -15.73 2.80
N ASP A 17 -3.46 -16.99 2.87
CA ASP A 17 -3.12 -17.78 1.68
C ASP A 17 -4.30 -17.90 0.71
N ARG A 18 -5.50 -18.20 1.24
CA ARG A 18 -6.73 -18.22 0.45
C ARG A 18 -7.00 -16.88 -0.23
N MET A 19 -6.87 -15.76 0.48
CA MET A 19 -7.04 -14.41 -0.09
C MET A 19 -6.12 -14.17 -1.29
N LEU A 20 -4.86 -14.59 -1.19
CA LEU A 20 -3.89 -14.46 -2.28
C LEU A 20 -4.21 -15.39 -3.45
N LYS A 21 -4.47 -16.67 -3.18
CA LYS A 21 -4.70 -17.69 -4.21
C LYS A 21 -5.99 -17.50 -4.98
N GLU A 22 -7.10 -17.19 -4.32
CA GLU A 22 -8.36 -16.91 -5.00
C GLU A 22 -8.28 -15.66 -5.89
N THR A 23 -7.43 -14.71 -5.50
CA THR A 23 -7.14 -13.53 -6.32
C THR A 23 -6.07 -13.80 -7.41
N GLY A 24 -5.36 -14.92 -7.32
CA GLY A 24 -4.29 -15.33 -8.24
C GLY A 24 -3.02 -14.51 -8.12
N ILE A 25 -2.68 -14.03 -6.91
CA ILE A 25 -1.47 -13.24 -6.67
C ILE A 25 -0.23 -14.11 -6.83
N GLU A 26 0.74 -13.62 -7.61
CA GLU A 26 2.00 -14.31 -7.91
C GLU A 26 3.18 -13.70 -7.14
N LEU A 27 3.08 -12.42 -6.75
CA LEU A 27 4.08 -11.72 -5.97
C LEU A 27 3.43 -10.86 -4.88
N LEU A 28 3.89 -11.04 -3.64
CA LEU A 28 3.58 -10.19 -2.51
C LEU A 28 4.69 -9.16 -2.29
N ALA A 29 4.38 -7.89 -2.53
CA ALA A 29 5.28 -6.77 -2.31
C ALA A 29 5.06 -6.21 -0.89
N ASP A 30 5.91 -6.59 0.06
CA ASP A 30 5.80 -6.12 1.44
C ASP A 30 6.26 -4.66 1.55
N VAL A 31 5.34 -3.74 1.80
CA VAL A 31 5.62 -2.30 1.96
C VAL A 31 5.70 -1.88 3.43
N ARG A 32 5.84 -2.83 4.37
CA ARG A 32 6.03 -2.49 5.79
C ARG A 32 7.42 -1.92 5.99
N ALA A 33 7.52 -0.79 6.69
CA ALA A 33 8.81 -0.23 7.09
C ALA A 33 9.64 -1.19 7.95
N TYR A 34 8.96 -2.00 8.77
CA TYR A 34 9.58 -3.03 9.60
C TYR A 34 8.78 -4.32 9.43
N PRO A 35 9.20 -5.25 8.56
CA PRO A 35 8.47 -6.48 8.25
C PRO A 35 8.60 -7.56 9.35
N GLY A 36 9.00 -7.19 10.57
CA GLY A 36 8.97 -8.07 11.74
C GLY A 36 7.64 -8.00 12.46
N SER A 37 7.18 -9.12 13.02
CA SER A 37 5.93 -9.15 13.79
C SER A 37 6.04 -10.10 14.98
N ARG A 38 6.04 -9.54 16.19
CA ARG A 38 6.02 -10.34 17.44
C ARG A 38 4.62 -10.88 17.74
N LYS A 39 3.58 -10.09 17.44
CA LYS A 39 2.19 -10.45 17.71
C LYS A 39 1.66 -11.51 16.72
N TRP A 40 2.11 -11.44 15.47
CA TRP A 40 1.74 -12.37 14.40
C TRP A 40 3.00 -12.94 13.74
N PRO A 41 3.68 -13.91 14.38
CA PRO A 41 4.97 -14.44 13.94
C PRO A 41 4.95 -15.02 12.52
N GLN A 42 3.81 -15.52 12.05
CA GLN A 42 3.63 -16.05 10.68
C GLN A 42 3.86 -14.99 9.60
N PHE A 43 3.70 -13.70 9.93
CA PHE A 43 3.97 -12.58 9.02
C PHE A 43 5.31 -11.89 9.33
N SER A 44 6.16 -12.46 10.18
CA SER A 44 7.52 -11.94 10.37
C SER A 44 8.37 -12.26 9.15
N LYS A 45 9.28 -11.37 8.78
CA LYS A 45 10.20 -11.51 7.63
C LYS A 45 10.98 -12.83 7.57
N ASP A 46 11.17 -13.51 8.70
CA ASP A 46 11.92 -14.78 8.78
C ASP A 46 11.02 -15.99 8.47
N VAL A 47 9.70 -15.82 8.53
CA VAL A 47 8.71 -16.89 8.36
C VAL A 47 7.87 -16.66 7.09
N PHE A 48 7.48 -15.41 6.85
CA PHE A 48 6.57 -15.02 5.79
C PHE A 48 7.04 -15.45 4.38
N PRO A 49 8.31 -15.21 3.98
CA PRO A 49 8.79 -15.61 2.67
C PRO A 49 8.77 -17.12 2.48
N VAL A 50 9.16 -17.87 3.52
CA VAL A 50 9.29 -19.34 3.47
C VAL A 50 7.97 -20.00 3.15
N TRP A 51 6.89 -19.59 3.82
CA TRP A 51 5.60 -20.22 3.53
C TRP A 51 4.96 -19.67 2.27
N LEU A 52 5.15 -18.39 1.89
CA LEU A 52 4.67 -17.90 0.59
C LEU A 52 5.31 -18.67 -0.57
N GLU A 53 6.62 -18.94 -0.48
CA GLU A 53 7.34 -19.75 -1.46
C GLU A 53 6.77 -21.17 -1.57
N ALA A 54 6.44 -21.80 -0.43
CA ALA A 54 5.80 -23.11 -0.41
C ALA A 54 4.42 -23.13 -1.09
N GLU A 55 3.74 -21.98 -1.14
CA GLU A 55 2.46 -21.79 -1.83
C GLU A 55 2.62 -21.28 -3.28
N GLY A 56 3.87 -21.14 -3.77
CA GLY A 56 4.18 -20.68 -5.13
C GLY A 56 4.13 -19.16 -5.32
N ILE A 57 4.16 -18.38 -4.24
CA ILE A 57 4.04 -16.92 -4.26
C ILE A 57 5.41 -16.30 -3.95
N THR A 58 5.88 -15.42 -4.83
CA THR A 58 7.13 -14.69 -4.62
C THR A 58 6.95 -13.65 -3.52
N TYR A 59 7.90 -13.52 -2.59
CA TYR A 59 7.92 -12.44 -1.60
C TYR A 59 9.05 -11.48 -1.87
N GLU A 60 8.77 -10.18 -1.82
CA GLU A 60 9.81 -9.14 -1.91
C GLU A 60 9.50 -7.97 -0.98
N HIS A 61 10.55 -7.40 -0.37
CA HIS A 61 10.42 -6.26 0.53
C HIS A 61 10.67 -4.94 -0.20
N PHE A 62 9.65 -4.09 -0.23
CA PHE A 62 9.65 -2.77 -0.86
C PHE A 62 9.83 -1.67 0.21
N GLY A 63 11.01 -1.62 0.81
CA GLY A 63 11.33 -0.70 1.90
C GLY A 63 11.16 0.80 1.56
N LYS A 64 11.33 1.18 0.29
CA LYS A 64 11.09 2.55 -0.20
C LYS A 64 9.61 2.94 -0.09
N LEU A 65 8.69 2.00 -0.24
CA LEU A 65 7.26 2.25 -0.03
C LEU A 65 6.84 2.10 1.44
N GLY A 66 7.82 1.86 2.33
CA GLY A 66 7.69 1.77 3.78
C GLY A 66 6.90 2.91 4.43
N GLY A 67 5.91 2.57 5.27
CA GLY A 67 5.24 3.53 6.16
C GLY A 67 6.15 4.18 7.22
N ARG A 68 5.55 4.84 8.23
CA ARG A 68 6.26 5.47 9.38
C ARG A 68 7.27 6.55 9.00
N ARG A 69 6.87 7.47 8.12
CA ARG A 69 7.68 8.62 7.70
C ARG A 69 7.66 9.75 8.75
N ARG A 70 8.79 10.44 8.87
CA ARG A 70 8.95 11.62 9.75
C ARG A 70 8.42 12.88 9.05
N LYS A 71 8.21 13.95 9.82
CA LYS A 71 7.88 15.27 9.25
C LYS A 71 8.98 15.68 8.27
N SER A 72 8.59 16.08 7.06
CA SER A 72 9.50 16.64 6.08
C SER A 72 10.09 17.95 6.59
N LYS A 73 11.33 18.25 6.17
CA LYS A 73 11.98 19.55 6.40
C LYS A 73 12.00 20.42 5.14
N GLU A 74 11.57 19.86 4.01
CA GLU A 74 11.69 20.46 2.68
C GLU A 74 10.32 20.78 2.07
N VAL A 75 9.27 20.08 2.51
CA VAL A 75 7.90 20.29 2.06
C VAL A 75 7.21 21.22 3.04
N GLU A 76 6.73 22.35 2.53
CA GLU A 76 5.94 23.32 3.30
C GLU A 76 4.64 22.69 3.82
N GLU A 77 4.19 23.11 4.99
CA GLU A 77 3.11 22.46 5.74
C GLU A 77 1.76 22.51 4.99
N GLU A 78 1.58 23.54 4.19
CA GLU A 78 0.39 23.87 3.41
C GLU A 78 0.17 22.91 2.22
N VAL A 79 1.25 22.33 1.68
CA VAL A 79 1.19 21.46 0.47
C VAL A 79 0.27 20.26 0.68
N ASN A 80 0.33 19.65 1.86
CA ASN A 80 -0.46 18.47 2.23
C ASN A 80 -1.37 18.72 3.44
N ALA A 81 -1.78 19.98 3.64
CA ALA A 81 -2.58 20.41 4.80
C ALA A 81 -4.00 19.81 4.86
N GLY A 82 -4.49 19.18 3.79
CA GLY A 82 -5.76 18.45 3.80
C GLY A 82 -5.78 17.26 4.77
N TRP A 83 -4.60 16.73 5.14
CA TRP A 83 -4.50 15.64 6.10
C TRP A 83 -4.51 16.12 7.55
N ARG A 84 -5.62 15.83 8.25
CA ARG A 84 -5.71 16.06 9.72
C ARG A 84 -4.78 15.15 10.53
N ASN A 85 -4.47 13.95 10.02
CA ASN A 85 -3.60 13.01 10.71
C ASN A 85 -2.14 13.22 10.29
N ARG A 86 -1.28 13.52 11.26
CA ARG A 86 0.13 13.83 11.00
C ARG A 86 0.90 12.71 10.31
N SER A 87 0.60 11.44 10.60
CA SER A 87 1.28 10.32 9.95
C SER A 87 0.91 10.19 8.48
N PHE A 88 -0.32 10.53 8.09
CA PHE A 88 -0.74 10.58 6.69
C PHE A 88 -0.10 11.78 5.98
N GLN A 89 -0.11 12.96 6.60
CA GLN A 89 0.57 14.14 6.07
C GLN A 89 2.06 13.89 5.82
N ASN A 90 2.77 13.35 6.82
CA ASN A 90 4.20 13.02 6.67
C ASN A 90 4.46 12.00 5.55
N TYR A 91 3.53 11.07 5.33
CA TYR A 91 3.67 10.12 4.21
C TYR A 91 3.35 10.79 2.88
N ALA A 92 2.38 11.71 2.82
CA ALA A 92 2.08 12.50 1.62
C ALA A 92 3.30 13.33 1.22
N ASP A 93 3.94 14.01 2.16
CA ASP A 93 5.19 14.75 1.91
C ASP A 93 6.27 13.81 1.36
N TYR A 94 6.37 12.59 1.89
CA TYR A 94 7.31 11.59 1.42
C TYR A 94 7.04 11.15 -0.03
N THR A 95 5.78 11.12 -0.48
CA THR A 95 5.45 10.75 -1.87
C THR A 95 6.02 11.72 -2.92
N LEU A 96 6.43 12.92 -2.49
CA LEU A 96 7.06 13.92 -3.35
C LEU A 96 8.55 13.67 -3.57
N THR A 97 9.16 12.72 -2.85
CA THR A 97 10.60 12.45 -2.92
C THR A 97 10.98 11.48 -4.04
N GLU A 98 12.21 11.65 -4.57
CA GLU A 98 12.81 10.72 -5.54
C GLU A 98 12.84 9.27 -5.05
N GLU A 99 13.07 9.05 -3.75
CA GLU A 99 13.10 7.71 -3.16
C GLU A 99 11.73 7.01 -3.28
N PHE A 100 10.64 7.74 -3.06
CA PHE A 100 9.30 7.18 -3.25
C PHE A 100 9.04 6.84 -4.72
N GLN A 101 9.39 7.75 -5.64
CA GLN A 101 9.19 7.53 -7.07
C GLN A 101 9.98 6.33 -7.58
N GLN A 102 11.21 6.13 -7.11
CA GLN A 102 11.98 4.91 -7.37
C GLN A 102 11.27 3.65 -6.84
N GLY A 103 10.69 3.71 -5.64
CA GLY A 103 9.94 2.60 -5.07
C GLY A 103 8.68 2.24 -5.87
N ILE A 104 8.01 3.24 -6.45
CA ILE A 104 6.89 3.01 -7.35
C ILE A 104 7.35 2.39 -8.67
N GLU A 105 8.43 2.89 -9.26
CA GLU A 105 9.00 2.33 -10.50
C GLU A 105 9.38 0.85 -10.31
N GLU A 106 10.06 0.51 -9.21
CA GLU A 106 10.37 -0.88 -8.84
C GLU A 106 9.10 -1.75 -8.75
N LEU A 107 8.02 -1.22 -8.14
CA LEU A 107 6.76 -1.93 -7.99
C LEU A 107 6.09 -2.16 -9.36
N LEU A 108 6.10 -1.14 -10.22
CA LEU A 108 5.52 -1.20 -11.56
C LEU A 108 6.26 -2.17 -12.48
N GLN A 109 7.59 -2.22 -12.38
CA GLN A 109 8.40 -3.22 -13.10
C GLN A 109 7.97 -4.65 -12.73
N ARG A 110 7.73 -4.93 -11.44
CA ARG A 110 7.23 -6.26 -11.03
C ARG A 110 5.80 -6.51 -11.45
N ALA A 111 4.95 -5.49 -11.41
CA ALA A 111 3.56 -5.59 -11.84
C ALA A 111 3.43 -5.83 -13.35
N ALA A 112 4.41 -5.41 -14.16
CA ALA A 112 4.46 -5.68 -15.59
C ALA A 112 4.71 -7.17 -15.91
N GLU A 113 5.34 -7.92 -14.99
CA GLU A 113 5.69 -9.32 -15.18
C GLU A 113 4.76 -10.29 -14.44
N LYS A 114 4.20 -9.86 -13.29
CA LYS A 114 3.46 -10.70 -12.36
C LYS A 114 2.22 -10.01 -11.82
N LYS A 115 1.23 -10.78 -11.40
CA LYS A 115 0.09 -10.27 -10.63
C LYS A 115 0.53 -9.94 -9.20
N VAL A 116 0.76 -8.65 -8.93
CA VAL A 116 1.31 -8.16 -7.65
C VAL A 116 0.19 -7.74 -6.68
N ALA A 117 0.36 -8.10 -5.40
CA ALA A 117 -0.32 -7.43 -4.29
C ALA A 117 0.69 -6.78 -3.34
N TYR A 118 0.59 -5.47 -3.09
CA TYR A 118 1.40 -4.83 -2.06
C TYR A 118 0.74 -4.90 -0.68
N CYS A 119 1.55 -5.18 0.34
CA CYS A 119 1.08 -5.65 1.64
C CYS A 119 1.53 -4.77 2.80
N CYS A 120 0.62 -4.49 3.74
CA CYS A 120 0.96 -3.89 5.05
C CYS A 120 0.31 -4.63 6.23
N SER A 121 0.49 -4.11 7.45
CA SER A 121 -0.07 -4.69 8.68
C SER A 121 -1.54 -4.39 8.94
N GLU A 122 -2.05 -3.22 8.55
CA GLU A 122 -3.42 -2.82 8.85
C GLU A 122 -4.41 -3.56 7.96
N ARG A 123 -5.54 -3.99 8.52
CA ARG A 123 -6.63 -4.67 7.79
C ARG A 123 -7.09 -3.85 6.58
N HIS A 124 -7.55 -2.63 6.83
CA HIS A 124 -8.20 -1.79 5.83
C HIS A 124 -7.22 -0.73 5.28
N PRO A 125 -7.14 -0.53 3.94
CA PRO A 125 -6.21 0.40 3.30
C PRO A 125 -6.39 1.85 3.76
N SER A 126 -7.63 2.29 4.05
CA SER A 126 -7.91 3.66 4.54
C SER A 126 -7.26 4.01 5.88
N ARG A 127 -6.71 3.01 6.58
CA ARG A 127 -6.10 3.16 7.91
C ARG A 127 -4.59 3.20 7.87
N CYS A 128 -3.97 3.15 6.69
CA CYS A 128 -2.52 3.07 6.55
C CYS A 128 -1.99 3.74 5.27
N HIS A 129 -0.68 3.68 5.10
CA HIS A 129 0.03 4.25 3.95
C HIS A 129 -0.33 3.60 2.61
N ARG A 130 -0.95 2.41 2.60
CA ARG A 130 -1.50 1.81 1.36
C ARG A 130 -2.48 2.74 0.68
N LEU A 131 -3.22 3.56 1.44
CA LEU A 131 -4.09 4.60 0.88
C LEU A 131 -3.32 5.56 -0.02
N LEU A 132 -2.21 6.14 0.45
CA LEU A 132 -1.47 7.14 -0.33
C LEU A 132 -0.72 6.52 -1.51
N ILE A 133 -0.21 5.28 -1.37
CA ILE A 133 0.32 4.52 -2.52
C ILE A 133 -0.78 4.32 -3.57
N SER A 134 -1.98 3.91 -3.14
CA SER A 134 -3.12 3.69 -4.04
C SER A 134 -3.56 4.97 -4.73
N ASN A 135 -3.66 6.08 -3.98
CA ASN A 135 -3.99 7.38 -4.53
C ASN A 135 -2.97 7.79 -5.61
N TRP A 136 -1.67 7.64 -5.32
CA TRP A 136 -0.62 7.98 -6.28
C TRP A 136 -0.75 7.17 -7.58
N LEU A 137 -0.93 5.85 -7.45
CA LEU A 137 -1.06 4.95 -8.59
C LEU A 137 -2.32 5.25 -9.43
N VAL A 138 -3.47 5.47 -8.78
CA VAL A 138 -4.72 5.78 -9.51
C VAL A 138 -4.66 7.15 -10.17
N ALA A 139 -4.11 8.17 -9.50
CA ALA A 139 -3.91 9.49 -10.10
C ALA A 139 -3.01 9.42 -11.35
N ASN A 140 -2.03 8.52 -11.36
CA ASN A 140 -1.15 8.28 -12.50
C ASN A 140 -1.67 7.20 -13.48
N GLY A 141 -2.98 6.89 -13.45
CA GLY A 141 -3.65 6.09 -14.48
C GLY A 141 -3.62 4.57 -14.30
N TYR A 142 -3.13 4.06 -13.16
CA TYR A 142 -3.18 2.63 -12.85
C TYR A 142 -4.49 2.24 -12.16
N SER A 143 -4.92 0.99 -12.32
CA SER A 143 -6.11 0.48 -11.61
C SER A 143 -5.69 -0.28 -10.36
N ILE A 144 -6.30 0.06 -9.20
CA ILE A 144 -5.99 -0.58 -7.92
C ILE A 144 -7.23 -1.30 -7.37
N LYS A 145 -7.04 -2.56 -6.92
CA LYS A 145 -8.06 -3.34 -6.21
C LYS A 145 -7.58 -3.76 -4.83
N HIS A 146 -8.37 -3.48 -3.81
CA HIS A 146 -8.13 -3.89 -2.43
C HIS A 146 -8.72 -5.27 -2.17
N ILE A 147 -7.88 -6.22 -1.73
CA ILE A 147 -8.29 -7.52 -1.23
C ILE A 147 -8.62 -7.34 0.26
N ILE A 148 -9.91 -7.45 0.60
CA ILE A 148 -10.43 -7.20 1.94
C ILE A 148 -11.19 -8.43 2.42
N ASP A 149 -11.06 -8.76 3.70
CA ASP A 149 -11.89 -9.78 4.34
C ASP A 149 -13.32 -9.26 4.53
N GLY A 150 -14.28 -9.98 3.96
CA GLY A 150 -15.70 -9.74 4.06
C GLY A 150 -16.35 -10.51 5.20
N LYS A 151 -17.68 -10.46 5.28
CA LYS A 151 -18.45 -11.24 6.26
C LYS A 151 -18.29 -12.74 6.02
N ASP A 152 -18.34 -13.52 7.10
CA ASP A 152 -18.29 -14.99 7.07
C ASP A 152 -17.08 -15.57 6.30
N GLY A 153 -15.96 -14.83 6.26
CA GLY A 153 -14.74 -15.23 5.56
C GLY A 153 -14.78 -15.03 4.04
N ALA A 154 -15.77 -14.30 3.51
CA ALA A 154 -15.76 -13.88 2.11
C ALA A 154 -14.51 -13.06 1.78
N ILE A 155 -14.11 -13.09 0.51
CA ILE A 155 -13.01 -12.28 -0.02
C ILE A 155 -13.62 -11.24 -0.94
N GLU A 156 -13.46 -9.97 -0.58
CA GLU A 156 -14.02 -8.84 -1.32
C GLU A 156 -12.90 -8.13 -2.08
N LEU A 157 -13.17 -7.81 -3.35
CA LEU A 157 -12.30 -6.98 -4.18
C LEU A 157 -12.96 -5.61 -4.36
N VAL A 158 -12.37 -4.59 -3.75
CA VAL A 158 -12.89 -3.22 -3.77
C VAL A 158 -12.02 -2.36 -4.67
N ASP A 159 -12.61 -1.74 -5.68
CA ASP A 159 -11.92 -0.76 -6.53
C ASP A 159 -11.51 0.47 -5.73
N HIS A 160 -10.30 0.96 -5.98
CA HIS A 160 -9.83 2.21 -5.42
C HIS A 160 -10.23 3.38 -6.30
N GLU A 161 -10.85 4.39 -5.70
CA GLU A 161 -11.19 5.65 -6.37
C GLU A 161 -10.57 6.82 -5.60
N LEU A 162 -10.07 7.83 -6.31
CA LEU A 162 -9.54 9.04 -5.68
C LEU A 162 -10.62 9.73 -4.86
N GLY A 163 -10.25 10.16 -3.66
CA GLY A 163 -11.19 10.82 -2.74
C GLY A 163 -12.19 9.87 -2.07
N MET A 164 -12.13 8.55 -2.33
CA MET A 164 -13.02 7.60 -1.64
C MET A 164 -12.79 7.60 -0.11
N TRP A 165 -11.54 7.86 0.31
CA TRP A 165 -11.14 7.97 1.70
C TRP A 165 -10.09 9.05 1.89
N GLY A 166 -10.19 9.80 2.99
CA GLY A 166 -9.17 10.77 3.39
C GLY A 166 -9.30 12.11 2.69
N ALA A 167 -8.17 12.83 2.56
CA ALA A 167 -8.12 14.14 1.93
C ALA A 167 -8.28 14.02 0.40
N PRO A 168 -8.89 15.02 -0.27
CA PRO A 168 -8.95 15.07 -1.72
C PRO A 168 -7.53 15.15 -2.30
N ALA A 169 -7.25 14.31 -3.30
CA ALA A 169 -5.96 14.25 -3.96
C ALA A 169 -5.96 15.12 -5.22
N GLU A 170 -4.87 15.85 -5.44
CA GLU A 170 -4.63 16.61 -6.67
C GLU A 170 -3.38 16.09 -7.37
N LEU A 171 -3.53 15.69 -8.63
CA LEU A 171 -2.41 15.39 -9.51
C LEU A 171 -1.80 16.69 -10.03
N LYS A 172 -0.48 16.82 -9.94
CA LYS A 172 0.28 17.94 -10.54
C LYS A 172 0.88 17.52 -11.88
N ASP A 173 1.28 18.51 -12.67
CA ASP A 173 1.82 18.31 -14.03
C ASP A 173 3.09 17.45 -14.07
N ASP A 174 3.84 17.40 -12.96
CA ASP A 174 5.03 16.57 -12.80
C ASP A 174 4.74 15.13 -12.35
N GLY A 175 3.46 14.75 -12.26
CA GLY A 175 3.02 13.41 -11.83
C GLY A 175 2.96 13.22 -10.32
N THR A 176 3.35 14.22 -9.53
CA THR A 176 3.21 14.17 -8.07
C THR A 176 1.76 14.35 -7.64
N VAL A 177 1.44 13.84 -6.44
CA VAL A 177 0.09 13.94 -5.87
C VAL A 177 0.16 14.65 -4.53
N VAL A 178 -0.59 15.73 -4.40
CA VAL A 178 -0.66 16.55 -3.18
C VAL A 178 -2.08 16.62 -2.64
N TYR A 179 -2.22 17.16 -1.43
CA TYR A 179 -3.48 17.18 -0.68
C TYR A 179 -3.66 18.55 0.00
N PRO A 180 -3.98 19.62 -0.75
CA PRO A 180 -4.17 20.94 -0.16
C PRO A 180 -5.36 20.95 0.81
N ALA A 181 -5.38 21.95 1.69
CA ALA A 181 -6.58 22.20 2.49
C ALA A 181 -7.75 22.53 1.55
N ALA A 182 -8.96 22.07 1.90
CA ALA A 182 -10.16 22.49 1.18
C ALA A 182 -10.31 24.01 1.27
N GLU A 183 -10.57 24.67 0.16
CA GLU A 183 -10.96 26.08 0.15
C GLU A 183 -12.32 26.21 0.87
N GLU A 184 -12.40 27.11 1.87
CA GLU A 184 -13.63 27.43 2.61
C GLU A 184 -14.62 28.26 1.78
#